data_AF-A0A938IS57-F1
#
_entry.id   AF-A0A938IS57-F1
#
_cell.length_a   1.000
_cell.length_b   1.000
_cell.length_c   1.000
_cell.angle_alpha   90.00
_cell.angle_beta   90.00
_cell.angle_gamma   90.00
#
_symmetry.space_group_name_H-M   'P 1'
#
loop_
_entity.id
_entity.type
_entity.pdbx_description
1 polymer ?
#
loop_
_entity_poly.entity_id
_entity_poly.type
_entity_poly.pdbx_seq_one_letter_code
_entity_poly.pdbx_strand_id
1 'polypeptide(L)'
;MTAFSFRSSRRNDPTLAALELLNRLHRENRRALPAKFPMGHLHDSTKKLVLAGGKPDRPLYETATLAALRERLRSGDIWVEGSRAYRPLAEYLMPQAAFIEKKHGDRLDLGVPSDAQAWLDRMQQTLDFQLKQLAYRARSGKLEGVRLVEGALVVAPLESEVPDAAEALKWELNRHLPNVHITDLLAEVDSWTGFSDRFTHLRTADVVRNRSAILAAVLADATNLGPRRMAEASDVQCTSGKSQKSPSPSTI
;
A
#
# COMPACT_ATOMS: atom_id res chain seq x y z
N MET A 1 -30.69 -20.95 -7.55
CA MET A 1 -29.48 -21.67 -7.08
C MET A 1 -28.51 -20.64 -6.55
N THR A 2 -28.06 -20.75 -5.31
CA THR A 2 -26.98 -19.91 -4.75
C THR A 2 -25.65 -20.53 -5.17
N ALA A 3 -24.93 -19.89 -6.09
CA ALA A 3 -23.68 -20.44 -6.65
C ALA A 3 -22.51 -20.48 -5.64
N PHE A 4 -22.57 -19.69 -4.57
CA PHE A 4 -21.53 -19.60 -3.54
C PHE A 4 -22.15 -19.57 -2.14
N SER A 5 -21.60 -20.35 -1.23
CA SER A 5 -21.93 -20.35 0.20
C SER A 5 -20.83 -19.63 0.97
N PHE A 6 -21.15 -18.42 1.47
CA PHE A 6 -20.22 -17.61 2.25
C PHE A 6 -20.36 -17.93 3.75
N ARG A 7 -19.24 -18.01 4.45
CA ARG A 7 -19.15 -18.24 5.90
C ARG A 7 -18.25 -17.17 6.54
N SER A 8 -18.50 -16.90 7.82
CA SER A 8 -17.73 -15.93 8.61
C SER A 8 -17.39 -16.54 9.96
N SER A 9 -16.29 -16.08 10.56
CA SER A 9 -15.91 -16.41 11.93
C SER A 9 -16.85 -15.76 12.96
N ARG A 10 -17.59 -14.73 12.56
CA ARG A 10 -18.51 -13.97 13.41
C ARG A 10 -19.92 -14.55 13.33
N ARG A 11 -20.53 -14.84 14.49
CA ARG A 11 -21.88 -15.43 14.61
C ARG A 11 -22.99 -14.56 14.00
N ASN A 12 -22.87 -13.23 14.09
CA ASN A 12 -23.84 -12.25 13.56
C ASN A 12 -23.14 -11.26 12.62
N ASP A 13 -22.66 -11.76 11.48
CA ASP A 13 -21.87 -10.97 10.57
C ASP A 13 -22.73 -9.96 9.76
N PRO A 14 -22.47 -8.64 9.88
CA PRO A 14 -23.28 -7.64 9.17
C PRO A 14 -23.11 -7.69 7.64
N THR A 15 -21.97 -8.18 7.13
CA THR A 15 -21.73 -8.34 5.69
C THR A 15 -22.53 -9.51 5.12
N LEU A 16 -22.63 -10.63 5.85
CA LEU A 16 -23.47 -11.76 5.43
C LEU A 16 -24.95 -11.39 5.46
N ALA A 17 -25.41 -10.68 6.49
CA ALA A 17 -26.78 -10.18 6.55
C ALA A 17 -27.12 -9.23 5.38
N ALA A 18 -26.17 -8.37 4.98
CA ALA A 18 -26.30 -7.50 3.81
C ALA A 18 -26.38 -8.29 2.50
N LEU A 19 -25.55 -9.33 2.35
CA LEU A 19 -25.55 -10.18 1.17
C LEU A 19 -26.85 -11.00 1.04
N GLU A 20 -27.38 -11.51 2.16
CA GLU A 20 -28.68 -12.19 2.19
C GLU A 20 -29.82 -11.25 1.77
N LEU A 21 -29.80 -10.00 2.25
CA LEU A 21 -30.76 -8.97 1.83
C LEU A 21 -30.65 -8.70 0.33
N LEU A 22 -29.45 -8.46 -0.19
CA LEU A 22 -29.22 -8.18 -1.61
C LEU A 22 -29.67 -9.36 -2.49
N ASN A 23 -29.37 -10.60 -2.09
CA ASN A 23 -29.82 -11.80 -2.79
C ASN A 23 -31.36 -11.91 -2.82
N ARG A 24 -32.03 -11.56 -1.72
CA ARG A 24 -33.49 -11.52 -1.65
C ARG A 24 -34.06 -10.45 -2.59
N LEU A 25 -33.50 -9.24 -2.58
CA LEU A 25 -33.93 -8.13 -3.44
C LEU A 25 -33.73 -8.45 -4.93
N HIS A 26 -32.67 -9.15 -5.30
CA HIS A 26 -32.46 -9.63 -6.67
C HIS A 26 -33.49 -10.67 -7.08
N ARG A 27 -33.78 -11.64 -6.21
CA ARG A 27 -34.78 -12.69 -6.48
C ARG A 27 -36.19 -12.13 -6.63
N GLU A 28 -36.53 -11.12 -5.83
CA GLU A 28 -37.83 -10.43 -5.88
C GLU A 28 -37.86 -9.28 -6.91
N ASN A 29 -36.75 -9.02 -7.61
CA ASN A 29 -36.60 -7.93 -8.59
C ASN A 29 -36.93 -6.52 -8.02
N ARG A 30 -36.72 -6.31 -6.71
CA ARG A 30 -37.10 -5.08 -5.99
C ARG A 30 -36.02 -4.02 -6.05
N ARG A 31 -36.29 -2.90 -6.71
CA ARG A 31 -35.32 -1.82 -6.92
C ARG A 31 -35.05 -0.95 -5.69
N ALA A 32 -35.95 -0.93 -4.71
CA ALA A 32 -35.82 -0.11 -3.50
C ALA A 32 -35.26 -0.91 -2.33
N LEU A 33 -34.39 -0.27 -1.53
CA LEU A 33 -33.97 -0.81 -0.23
C LEU A 33 -35.12 -0.67 0.79
N PRO A 34 -35.26 -1.63 1.73
CA PRO A 34 -36.23 -1.51 2.82
C PRO A 34 -35.85 -0.37 3.78
N ALA A 35 -36.82 0.07 4.60
CA ALA A 35 -36.60 1.17 5.57
C ALA A 35 -35.52 0.85 6.61
N LYS A 36 -35.33 -0.44 6.95
CA LYS A 36 -34.24 -0.93 7.79
C LYS A 36 -33.41 -1.92 7.00
N PHE A 37 -32.12 -1.65 6.86
CA PHE A 37 -31.15 -2.50 6.19
C PHE A 37 -29.80 -2.47 6.91
N PRO A 38 -29.00 -3.54 6.85
CA PRO A 38 -27.74 -3.61 7.56
C PRO A 38 -26.70 -2.65 6.95
N MET A 39 -26.10 -1.81 7.79
CA MET A 39 -25.01 -0.90 7.40
C MET A 39 -23.74 -1.10 8.24
N GLY A 40 -23.74 -2.08 9.16
CA GLY A 40 -22.64 -2.30 10.11
C GLY A 40 -21.32 -2.74 9.47
N HIS A 41 -21.36 -3.20 8.22
CA HIS A 41 -20.18 -3.57 7.43
C HIS A 41 -19.54 -2.41 6.67
N LEU A 42 -20.20 -1.25 6.63
CA LEU A 42 -19.73 -0.09 5.87
C LEU A 42 -18.98 0.91 6.76
N HIS A 43 -18.03 1.61 6.17
CA HIS A 43 -17.37 2.76 6.80
C HIS A 43 -18.29 3.99 6.81
N ASP A 44 -18.09 4.92 7.75
CA ASP A 44 -18.99 6.06 7.95
C ASP A 44 -19.06 7.00 6.75
N SER A 45 -17.96 7.17 6.02
CA SER A 45 -17.92 7.90 4.75
C SER A 45 -18.87 7.30 3.72
N THR A 46 -18.87 5.97 3.58
CA THR A 46 -19.72 5.25 2.64
C THR A 46 -21.19 5.28 3.07
N LYS A 47 -21.48 5.16 4.37
CA LYS A 47 -22.85 5.29 4.90
C LYS A 47 -23.46 6.65 4.53
N LYS A 48 -22.70 7.73 4.66
CA LYS A 48 -23.14 9.09 4.29
C LYS A 48 -23.48 9.18 2.80
N LEU A 49 -22.64 8.60 1.94
CA LEU A 49 -22.88 8.61 0.49
C LEU A 49 -24.15 7.84 0.11
N VAL A 50 -24.39 6.67 0.72
CA VAL A 50 -25.60 5.87 0.48
C VAL A 50 -26.89 6.61 0.88
N LEU A 51 -26.81 7.50 1.87
CA LEU A 51 -27.97 8.23 2.41
C LEU A 51 -28.08 9.69 1.91
N ALA A 52 -27.13 10.17 1.11
CA ALA A 52 -27.01 11.59 0.75
C ALA A 52 -28.21 12.17 -0.02
N GLY A 53 -28.97 11.35 -0.74
CA GLY A 53 -30.09 11.77 -1.60
C GLY A 53 -31.47 11.70 -0.96
N GLY A 54 -31.59 11.57 0.36
CA GLY A 54 -32.87 11.44 1.09
C GLY A 54 -33.57 10.08 0.94
N LYS A 55 -33.33 9.36 -0.17
CA LYS A 55 -33.63 7.93 -0.33
C LYS A 55 -32.33 7.14 -0.41
N PRO A 56 -32.22 5.97 0.25
CA PRO A 56 -31.05 5.11 0.14
C PRO A 56 -30.76 4.69 -1.31
N ASP A 57 -29.54 4.94 -1.77
CA ASP A 57 -29.08 4.52 -3.09
C ASP A 57 -28.73 3.02 -3.08
N ARG A 58 -29.55 2.20 -3.77
CA ARG A 58 -29.35 0.76 -3.87
C ARG A 58 -28.07 0.40 -4.65
N PRO A 59 -27.85 0.86 -5.90
CA PRO A 59 -26.61 0.60 -6.64
C PRO A 59 -25.34 0.91 -5.85
N LEU A 60 -25.33 2.04 -5.14
CA LEU A 60 -24.18 2.44 -4.33
C LEU A 60 -24.00 1.52 -3.12
N TYR A 61 -25.08 1.17 -2.43
CA TYR A 61 -25.05 0.23 -1.31
C TYR A 61 -24.57 -1.16 -1.74
N GLU A 62 -25.01 -1.63 -2.91
CA GLU A 62 -24.61 -2.91 -3.48
C GLU A 62 -23.11 -2.93 -3.81
N THR A 63 -22.63 -1.90 -4.52
CA THR A 63 -21.21 -1.73 -4.86
C THR A 63 -20.35 -1.66 -3.59
N ALA A 64 -20.79 -0.89 -2.60
CA ALA A 64 -20.11 -0.77 -1.31
C ALA A 64 -20.07 -2.11 -0.55
N THR A 65 -21.16 -2.87 -0.59
CA THR A 65 -21.24 -4.19 0.07
C THR A 65 -20.32 -5.21 -0.61
N LEU A 66 -20.25 -5.20 -1.95
CA LEU A 66 -19.33 -6.07 -2.70
C LEU A 66 -17.85 -5.67 -2.48
N ALA A 67 -17.56 -4.38 -2.39
CA ALA A 67 -16.22 -3.90 -2.05
C ALA A 67 -15.80 -4.34 -0.64
N ALA A 68 -16.69 -4.22 0.35
CA ALA A 68 -16.46 -4.72 1.70
C ALA A 68 -16.28 -6.25 1.73
N LEU A 69 -17.10 -7.00 0.98
CA LEU A 69 -16.95 -8.45 0.85
C LEU A 69 -15.60 -8.83 0.25
N ARG A 70 -15.15 -8.15 -0.81
CA ARG A 70 -13.83 -8.40 -1.43
C ARG A 70 -12.69 -8.22 -0.44
N GLU A 71 -12.69 -7.14 0.35
CA GLU A 71 -11.63 -6.94 1.34
C GLU A 71 -11.65 -8.01 2.43
N ARG A 72 -12.85 -8.44 2.85
CA ARG A 72 -13.00 -9.47 3.88
C ARG A 72 -12.68 -10.89 3.40
N LEU A 73 -12.86 -11.16 2.10
CA LEU A 73 -12.34 -12.37 1.47
C LEU A 73 -10.81 -12.34 1.40
N ARG A 74 -10.21 -11.16 1.20
CA ARG A 74 -8.76 -10.97 1.17
C ARG A 74 -8.13 -11.10 2.56
N SER A 75 -8.79 -10.60 3.61
CA SER A 75 -8.32 -10.76 4.99
C SER A 75 -8.52 -12.16 5.56
N GLY A 76 -9.39 -12.98 4.93
CA GLY A 76 -9.76 -14.30 5.44
C GLY A 76 -10.83 -14.28 6.54
N ASP A 77 -11.44 -13.12 6.82
CA ASP A 77 -12.55 -13.00 7.77
C ASP A 77 -13.83 -13.67 7.28
N ILE A 78 -14.02 -13.66 5.95
CA ILE A 78 -15.09 -14.38 5.25
C ILE A 78 -14.42 -15.36 4.29
N TRP A 79 -14.98 -16.57 4.18
CA TRP A 79 -14.52 -17.58 3.24
C TRP A 79 -15.69 -18.18 2.46
N VAL A 80 -15.36 -18.93 1.41
CA VAL A 80 -16.33 -19.58 0.54
C VAL A 80 -16.17 -21.09 0.72
N GLU A 81 -17.25 -21.78 1.10
CA GLU A 81 -17.24 -23.25 1.19
C GLU A 81 -16.85 -23.88 -0.14
N GLY A 82 -15.88 -24.81 -0.11
CA GLY A 82 -15.38 -25.49 -1.31
C GLY A 82 -14.39 -24.68 -2.17
N SER A 83 -14.07 -23.44 -1.79
CA SER A 83 -13.07 -22.64 -2.50
C SER A 83 -11.65 -23.09 -2.14
N ARG A 84 -10.75 -23.13 -3.13
CA ARG A 84 -9.31 -23.36 -2.90
C ARG A 84 -8.56 -22.07 -2.54
N ALA A 85 -9.01 -20.94 -3.08
CA ALA A 85 -8.36 -19.63 -2.93
C ALA A 85 -8.85 -18.86 -1.70
N TYR A 86 -10.12 -19.01 -1.32
CA TYR A 86 -10.73 -18.28 -0.20
C TYR A 86 -11.14 -19.27 0.90
N ARG A 87 -10.14 -19.81 1.59
CA ARG A 87 -10.28 -20.79 2.68
C ARG A 87 -10.15 -20.12 4.05
N PRO A 88 -10.77 -20.67 5.11
CA PRO A 88 -10.59 -20.15 6.46
C PRO A 88 -9.12 -20.29 6.87
N LEU A 89 -8.58 -19.27 7.56
CA LEU A 89 -7.19 -19.27 8.02
C LEU A 89 -6.88 -20.50 8.89
N ALA A 90 -7.84 -20.97 9.68
CA ALA A 90 -7.69 -22.12 10.56
C ALA A 90 -7.32 -23.42 9.82
N GLU A 91 -7.69 -23.59 8.54
CA GLU A 91 -7.30 -24.77 7.74
C GLU A 91 -5.83 -24.76 7.33
N TYR A 92 -5.18 -23.58 7.31
CA TYR A 92 -3.74 -23.47 7.07
C TYR A 92 -2.92 -23.66 8.35
N LEU A 93 -3.58 -23.57 9.51
CA LEU A 93 -2.93 -23.74 10.80
C LEU A 93 -2.95 -25.21 11.22
N MET A 94 -1.98 -25.57 12.05
CA MET A 94 -1.99 -26.86 12.73
C MET A 94 -3.27 -26.98 13.58
N PRO A 95 -4.00 -28.11 13.53
CA PRO A 95 -5.14 -28.33 14.40
C PRO A 95 -4.74 -28.14 15.87
N GLN A 96 -5.59 -27.49 16.65
CA GLN A 96 -5.28 -27.14 18.05
C GLN A 96 -4.90 -28.37 18.88
N ALA A 97 -5.55 -29.51 18.66
CA ALA A 97 -5.22 -30.76 19.34
C ALA A 97 -3.78 -31.23 19.03
N ALA A 98 -3.39 -31.21 17.75
CA ALA A 98 -2.03 -31.56 17.33
C ALA A 98 -0.99 -30.55 17.86
N PHE A 99 -1.34 -29.26 17.95
CA PHE A 99 -0.49 -28.24 18.56
C PHE A 99 -0.26 -28.51 20.05
N ILE A 100 -1.32 -28.80 20.81
CA ILE A 100 -1.22 -29.11 22.24
C ILE A 100 -0.34 -30.35 22.46
N GLU A 101 -0.54 -31.41 21.69
CA GLU A 101 0.28 -32.62 21.75
C GLU A 101 1.76 -32.33 21.49
N LYS A 102 2.06 -31.61 20.41
CA LYS A 102 3.44 -31.23 20.07
C LYS A 102 4.06 -30.28 21.10
N LYS A 103 3.28 -29.38 21.69
CA LYS A 103 3.73 -28.47 22.74
C LYS A 103 4.12 -29.22 24.01
N HIS A 104 3.30 -30.17 24.46
CA HIS A 104 3.62 -30.99 25.63
C HIS A 104 4.81 -31.92 25.39
N GLY A 105 5.00 -32.40 24.16
CA GLY A 105 6.14 -33.23 23.78
C GLY A 105 7.44 -32.49 23.47
N ASP A 106 7.46 -31.15 23.54
CA ASP A 106 8.59 -30.30 23.09
C ASP A 106 9.02 -30.54 21.63
N ARG A 107 8.06 -30.85 20.74
CA ARG A 107 8.27 -31.21 19.32
C ARG A 107 7.82 -30.10 18.36
N LEU A 108 7.81 -28.86 18.82
CA LEU A 108 7.40 -27.71 18.03
C LEU A 108 8.55 -27.15 17.18
N ASP A 109 9.81 -27.44 17.53
CA ASP A 109 11.03 -27.02 16.79
C ASP A 109 11.07 -25.53 16.41
N LEU A 110 10.49 -24.66 17.25
CA LEU A 110 10.33 -23.23 16.92
C LEU A 110 11.61 -22.40 17.10
N GLY A 111 12.73 -23.01 17.50
CA GLY A 111 14.00 -22.31 17.77
C GLY A 111 13.92 -21.27 18.90
N VAL A 112 12.80 -21.21 19.61
CA VAL A 112 12.54 -20.32 20.75
C VAL A 112 12.08 -21.13 21.96
N PRO A 113 12.36 -20.68 23.20
CA PRO A 113 11.90 -21.34 24.40
C PRO A 113 10.36 -21.45 24.45
N SER A 114 9.87 -22.57 24.96
CA SER A 114 8.44 -22.86 25.13
C SER A 114 7.76 -21.99 26.20
N ASP A 115 8.52 -21.39 27.11
CA ASP A 115 8.07 -20.43 28.11
C ASP A 115 8.25 -19.00 27.61
N ALA A 116 7.13 -18.34 27.32
CA ALA A 116 7.10 -16.97 26.83
C ALA A 116 7.64 -15.96 27.86
N GLN A 117 7.33 -16.14 29.15
CA GLN A 117 7.74 -15.18 30.18
C GLN A 117 9.25 -15.26 30.40
N ALA A 118 9.77 -16.47 30.55
CA ALA A 118 11.22 -16.68 30.69
C ALA A 118 12.01 -16.16 29.48
N TRP A 119 11.47 -16.30 28.26
CA TRP A 119 12.10 -15.74 27.06
C TRP A 119 12.07 -14.21 27.05
N LEU A 120 10.94 -13.59 27.40
CA LEU A 120 10.82 -12.13 27.49
C LEU A 120 11.78 -11.55 28.54
N ASP A 121 11.84 -12.16 29.72
CA ASP A 121 12.75 -11.72 30.79
C ASP A 121 14.21 -11.79 30.33
N ARG A 122 14.59 -12.87 29.64
CA ARG A 122 15.93 -13.02 29.05
C ARG A 122 16.22 -11.96 27.98
N MET A 123 15.27 -11.69 27.08
CA MET A 123 15.44 -10.66 26.05
C MET A 123 15.55 -9.27 26.66
N GLN A 124 14.77 -8.99 27.71
CA GLN A 124 14.83 -7.72 28.44
C GLN A 124 16.18 -7.53 29.12
N GLN A 125 16.72 -8.57 29.77
CA GLN A 125 18.06 -8.54 30.36
C GLN A 125 19.15 -8.34 29.31
N THR A 126 19.03 -9.00 28.16
CA THR A 126 19.98 -8.86 27.04
C THR A 126 19.97 -7.44 26.50
N LEU A 127 18.77 -6.88 26.28
CA LEU A 127 18.59 -5.52 25.81
C LEU A 127 19.16 -4.49 26.81
N ASP A 128 18.84 -4.63 28.10
CA ASP A 128 19.34 -3.75 29.15
C ASP A 128 20.88 -3.78 29.22
N PHE A 129 21.47 -4.97 29.15
CA PHE A 129 22.92 -5.14 29.11
C PHE A 129 23.55 -4.45 27.88
N GLN A 130 23.00 -4.70 26.68
CA GLN A 130 23.50 -4.11 25.44
C GLN A 130 23.37 -2.59 25.42
N LEU A 131 22.25 -2.04 25.92
CA LEU A 131 22.04 -0.60 26.03
C LEU A 131 23.03 0.04 27.01
N LYS A 132 23.27 -0.58 28.16
CA LYS A 132 24.29 -0.12 29.12
C LYS A 132 25.69 -0.15 28.51
N GLN A 133 26.02 -1.20 27.77
CA GLN A 133 27.30 -1.33 27.07
C GLN A 133 27.45 -0.26 25.97
N LEU A 134 26.40 -0.02 25.18
CA LEU A 134 26.35 1.03 24.16
C LEU A 134 26.52 2.42 24.79
N ALA A 135 25.79 2.71 25.87
CA ALA A 135 25.88 3.99 26.58
C ALA A 135 27.29 4.24 27.15
N TYR A 136 27.93 3.20 27.71
CA TYR A 136 29.31 3.28 28.18
C TYR A 136 30.30 3.55 27.04
N ARG A 137 30.17 2.82 25.91
CA ARG A 137 31.04 3.01 24.74
C ARG A 137 30.84 4.40 24.10
N ALA A 138 29.60 4.87 24.03
CA ALA A 138 29.27 6.21 23.52
C ALA A 138 29.93 7.30 24.38
N ARG A 139 29.80 7.23 25.71
CA ARG A 139 30.42 8.20 26.63
C ARG A 139 31.94 8.15 26.62
N SER A 140 32.54 6.98 26.43
CA SER A 140 33.99 6.81 26.38
C SER A 140 34.60 7.09 25.00
N GLY A 141 33.79 7.47 23.99
CA GLY A 141 34.26 7.72 22.63
C GLY A 141 34.78 6.47 21.91
N LYS A 142 34.41 5.28 22.39
CA LYS A 142 34.86 3.97 21.87
C LYS A 142 33.92 3.37 20.83
N LEU A 143 32.96 4.14 20.33
CA LEU A 143 32.10 3.69 19.22
C LEU A 143 32.74 4.11 17.89
N GLU A 144 33.20 3.12 17.14
CA GLU A 144 33.66 3.33 15.76
C GLU A 144 32.48 3.79 14.91
N GLY A 145 32.69 4.85 14.13
CA GLY A 145 31.67 5.39 13.24
C GLY A 145 30.43 5.96 13.94
N VAL A 146 30.38 6.12 15.26
CA VAL A 146 29.20 6.69 15.93
C VAL A 146 29.61 7.76 16.95
N ARG A 147 29.04 8.95 16.80
CA ARG A 147 29.28 10.11 17.67
C ARG A 147 27.98 10.57 18.30
N LEU A 148 28.06 11.04 19.55
CA LEU A 148 26.94 11.68 20.22
C LEU A 148 27.18 13.20 20.22
N VAL A 149 26.39 13.96 19.47
CA VAL A 149 26.50 15.41 19.34
C VAL A 149 25.19 16.03 19.79
N GLU A 150 25.22 16.86 20.84
CA GLU A 150 24.03 17.56 21.39
C GLU A 150 22.82 16.64 21.70
N GLY A 151 23.09 15.38 22.09
CA GLY A 151 22.06 14.39 22.36
C GLY A 151 21.54 13.63 21.14
N ALA A 152 22.02 13.96 19.94
CA ALA A 152 21.75 13.20 18.71
C ALA A 152 22.85 12.18 18.43
N LEU A 153 22.45 10.96 18.06
CA LEU A 153 23.35 9.90 17.62
C LEU A 153 23.66 10.10 16.13
N VAL A 154 24.89 10.47 15.81
CA VAL A 154 25.39 10.63 14.44
C VAL A 154 26.18 9.39 14.06
N VAL A 155 25.64 8.60 13.15
CA VAL A 155 26.31 7.44 12.56
C VAL A 155 27.02 7.90 11.29
N ALA A 156 28.33 7.67 11.22
CA ALA A 156 29.14 7.90 10.03
C ALA A 156 28.66 6.99 8.91
N PRO A 157 28.63 7.48 7.65
CA PRO A 157 28.38 6.63 6.51
C PRO A 157 29.33 5.42 6.51
N LEU A 158 28.82 4.25 6.11
CA LEU A 158 29.68 3.10 5.90
C LEU A 158 30.71 3.45 4.81
N GLU A 159 31.97 3.10 5.04
CA GLU A 159 32.96 3.15 3.99
C GLU A 159 32.61 2.11 2.91
N SER A 160 32.83 2.48 1.65
CA SER A 160 32.58 1.58 0.54
C SER A 160 33.51 0.37 0.64
N GLU A 161 32.95 -0.83 0.73
CA GLU A 161 33.72 -2.08 0.65
C GLU A 161 34.18 -2.41 -0.78
N VAL A 162 33.88 -1.54 -1.76
CA VAL A 162 34.26 -1.73 -3.16
C VAL A 162 35.78 -1.58 -3.31
N PRO A 163 36.50 -2.61 -3.79
CA PRO A 163 37.93 -2.50 -4.02
C PRO A 163 38.25 -1.45 -5.08
N ASP A 164 39.37 -0.74 -4.94
CA ASP A 164 39.81 0.28 -5.92
C ASP A 164 39.88 -0.27 -7.36
N ALA A 165 40.24 -1.55 -7.52
CA ALA A 165 40.27 -2.23 -8.81
C ALA A 165 38.88 -2.33 -9.47
N ALA A 166 37.81 -2.49 -8.68
CA ALA A 166 36.44 -2.54 -9.20
C ALA A 166 35.95 -1.14 -9.61
N GLU A 167 36.34 -0.10 -8.88
CA GLU A 167 36.04 1.29 -9.28
C GLU A 167 36.78 1.66 -10.58
N ALA A 168 38.05 1.26 -10.72
CA ALA A 168 38.82 1.44 -11.95
C ALA A 168 38.17 0.71 -13.14
N LEU A 169 37.75 -0.54 -12.96
CA LEU A 169 37.06 -1.33 -13.99
C LEU A 169 35.73 -0.68 -14.41
N LYS A 170 34.96 -0.14 -13.47
CA LYS A 170 33.72 0.59 -13.75
C LYS A 170 33.98 1.80 -14.66
N TRP A 171 35.06 2.55 -14.42
CA TRP A 171 35.44 3.67 -15.29
C TRP A 171 35.85 3.23 -16.69
N GLU A 172 36.61 2.13 -16.80
CA GLU A 172 36.95 1.55 -18.11
C GLU A 172 35.71 1.11 -18.89
N LEU A 173 34.80 0.39 -18.23
CA LEU A 173 33.54 -0.06 -18.83
C LEU A 173 32.67 1.13 -19.26
N ASN A 174 32.54 2.15 -18.43
CA ASN A 174 31.78 3.35 -18.76
C ASN A 174 32.36 4.09 -19.98
N ARG A 175 33.68 4.04 -20.20
CA ARG A 175 34.31 4.64 -21.39
C ARG A 175 33.87 3.98 -22.70
N HIS A 176 33.45 2.73 -22.65
CA HIS A 176 32.95 1.99 -23.81
C HIS A 176 31.46 2.21 -24.07
N LEU A 177 30.73 2.80 -23.12
CA LEU A 177 29.32 3.10 -23.28
C LEU A 177 29.13 4.49 -23.93
N PRO A 178 28.22 4.63 -24.89
CA PRO A 178 27.88 5.93 -25.44
C PRO A 178 27.21 6.80 -24.37
N ASN A 179 27.57 8.08 -24.32
CA ASN A 179 26.88 9.06 -23.49
C ASN A 179 25.53 9.38 -24.13
N VAL A 180 24.45 8.82 -23.60
CA VAL A 180 23.07 9.11 -24.04
C VAL A 180 22.40 10.00 -22.99
N HIS A 181 21.71 11.05 -23.42
CA HIS A 181 20.90 11.84 -22.51
C HIS A 181 19.73 11.00 -22.00
N ILE A 182 19.55 10.94 -20.67
CA ILE A 182 18.48 10.14 -20.05
C ILE A 182 17.08 10.51 -20.57
N THR A 183 16.89 11.77 -20.97
CA THR A 183 15.65 12.27 -21.57
C THR A 183 15.37 11.63 -22.93
N ASP A 184 16.39 11.42 -23.75
CA ASP A 184 16.28 10.84 -25.08
C ASP A 184 15.99 9.35 -24.97
N LEU A 185 16.69 8.66 -24.06
CA LEU A 185 16.44 7.25 -23.75
C LEU A 185 15.00 7.03 -23.26
N LEU A 186 14.50 7.91 -22.38
CA LEU A 186 13.13 7.83 -21.90
C LEU A 186 12.10 8.09 -23.02
N ALA A 187 12.37 9.03 -23.92
CA ALA A 187 11.51 9.29 -25.08
C ALA A 187 11.50 8.10 -26.06
N GLU A 188 12.63 7.43 -26.24
CA GLU A 188 12.75 6.22 -27.06
C GLU A 188 11.95 5.07 -26.44
N VAL A 189 12.08 4.84 -25.14
CA VAL A 189 11.29 3.82 -24.41
C VAL A 189 9.79 4.12 -24.47
N ASP A 190 9.41 5.40 -24.38
CA ASP A 190 8.01 5.81 -24.58
C ASP A 190 7.52 5.49 -26.00
N SER A 191 8.36 5.68 -27.02
CA SER A 191 8.01 5.33 -28.39
C SER A 191 7.74 3.83 -28.58
N TRP A 192 8.41 2.97 -27.81
CA TRP A 192 8.23 1.52 -27.87
C TRP A 192 7.02 1.02 -27.08
N THR A 193 6.77 1.62 -25.93
CA THR A 193 5.80 1.10 -24.96
C THR A 193 4.50 1.90 -24.91
N GLY A 194 4.51 3.15 -25.36
CA GLY A 194 3.39 4.08 -25.26
C GLY A 194 2.97 4.35 -23.82
N PHE A 195 3.91 4.28 -22.86
CA PHE A 195 3.55 4.37 -21.44
C PHE A 195 3.00 5.77 -21.08
N SER A 196 3.43 6.82 -21.78
CA SER A 196 2.95 8.19 -21.57
C SER A 196 1.45 8.32 -21.82
N ASP A 197 0.89 7.54 -22.75
CA ASP A 197 -0.54 7.56 -23.08
C ASP A 197 -1.43 7.00 -21.95
N ARG A 198 -0.83 6.30 -20.95
CA ARG A 198 -1.55 5.83 -19.76
C ARG A 198 -1.75 6.92 -18.71
N PHE A 199 -1.07 8.05 -18.81
CA PHE A 199 -1.26 9.17 -17.90
C PHE A 199 -2.45 10.03 -18.34
N THR A 200 -3.55 9.93 -17.58
CA THR A 200 -4.77 10.70 -17.81
C THR A 200 -4.96 11.77 -16.75
N HIS A 201 -5.57 12.90 -17.12
CA HIS A 201 -5.90 13.96 -16.19
C HIS A 201 -6.91 13.48 -15.14
N LEU A 202 -6.58 13.56 -13.85
CA LEU A 202 -7.36 12.97 -12.76
C LEU A 202 -8.84 13.39 -12.72
N ARG A 203 -9.15 14.62 -13.15
CA ARG A 203 -10.51 15.18 -13.10
C ARG A 203 -11.31 14.96 -14.38
N THR A 204 -10.66 14.93 -15.55
CA THR A 204 -11.34 14.92 -16.86
C THR A 204 -11.11 13.63 -17.64
N ALA A 205 -10.21 12.76 -17.17
CA ALA A 205 -9.73 11.57 -17.85
C ALA A 205 -9.11 11.84 -19.24
N ASP A 206 -8.83 13.10 -19.58
CA ASP A 206 -8.20 13.47 -20.85
C ASP A 206 -6.75 13.00 -20.91
N VAL A 207 -6.30 12.66 -22.12
CA VAL A 207 -4.89 12.36 -22.39
C VAL A 207 -4.06 13.63 -22.26
N VAL A 208 -2.95 13.55 -21.54
CA VAL A 208 -2.02 14.67 -21.37
C VAL A 208 -1.28 14.91 -22.68
N ARG A 209 -1.50 16.07 -23.31
CA ARG A 209 -0.89 16.42 -24.61
C ARG A 209 0.61 16.70 -24.52
N ASN A 210 1.09 17.16 -23.37
CA ASN A 210 2.49 17.50 -23.18
C ASN A 210 3.28 16.28 -22.67
N ARG A 211 3.79 15.47 -23.60
CA ARG A 211 4.60 14.28 -23.29
C ARG A 211 5.89 14.63 -22.54
N SER A 212 6.54 15.74 -22.88
CA SER A 212 7.76 16.20 -22.20
C SER A 212 7.54 16.46 -20.70
N ALA A 213 6.36 16.97 -20.33
CA ALA A 213 6.00 17.16 -18.92
C ALA A 213 5.84 15.83 -18.17
N ILE A 214 5.30 14.79 -18.81
CA ILE A 214 5.18 13.45 -18.23
C ILE A 214 6.58 12.85 -18.03
N LEU A 215 7.44 12.93 -19.05
CA LEU A 215 8.81 12.41 -18.96
C LEU A 215 9.62 13.11 -17.86
N ALA A 216 9.50 14.44 -17.75
CA ALA A 216 10.13 15.22 -16.68
C ALA A 216 9.60 14.82 -15.30
N ALA A 217 8.28 14.60 -15.16
CA ALA A 217 7.70 14.16 -13.89
C ALA A 217 8.17 12.76 -13.48
N VAL A 218 8.23 11.81 -14.41
CA VAL A 218 8.77 10.46 -14.17
C VAL A 218 10.24 10.53 -13.75
N LEU A 219 11.04 11.34 -14.44
CA LEU A 219 12.45 11.52 -14.09
C LEU A 219 12.61 12.17 -12.71
N ALA A 220 11.77 13.15 -12.36
CA ALA A 220 11.80 13.82 -11.07
C ALA A 220 11.51 12.87 -9.90
N ASP A 221 10.55 11.96 -10.09
CA ASP A 221 10.18 10.93 -9.12
C ASP A 221 11.29 9.87 -8.99
N ALA A 222 11.79 9.37 -10.13
CA ALA A 222 12.82 8.32 -10.16
C ALA A 222 14.19 8.78 -9.60
N THR A 223 14.54 10.06 -9.74
CA THR A 223 15.82 10.61 -9.26
C THR A 223 15.73 11.27 -7.89
N ASN A 224 14.57 11.21 -7.22
CA ASN A 224 14.30 11.90 -5.96
C ASN A 224 14.62 13.42 -6.00
N LEU A 225 14.61 14.01 -7.21
CA LEU A 225 14.83 15.44 -7.41
C LEU A 225 13.57 16.23 -7.01
N GLY A 226 12.40 15.61 -7.20
CA GLY A 226 11.10 16.18 -6.92
C GLY A 226 10.60 17.16 -8.00
N PRO A 227 9.27 17.35 -8.11
CA PRO A 227 8.66 18.07 -9.23
C PRO A 227 9.03 19.55 -9.29
N ARG A 228 9.29 20.19 -8.12
CA ARG A 228 9.64 21.61 -8.06
C ARG A 228 11.02 21.90 -8.65
N ARG A 229 12.05 21.17 -8.21
CA ARG A 229 13.40 21.34 -8.74
C ARG A 229 13.49 20.94 -10.21
N MET A 230 12.74 19.92 -10.62
CA MET A 230 12.65 19.54 -12.02
C MET A 230 12.00 20.62 -12.89
N ALA A 231 10.95 21.30 -12.40
CA ALA A 231 10.32 22.41 -13.11
C ALA A 231 11.20 23.66 -13.18
N GLU A 232 12.08 23.88 -12.21
CA GLU A 232 13.10 24.94 -12.27
C GLU A 232 14.23 24.61 -13.26
N ALA A 233 14.56 23.32 -13.42
CA ALA A 233 15.60 22.85 -14.33
C ALA A 233 15.12 22.62 -15.78
N SER A 234 13.82 22.40 -15.97
CA SER A 234 13.21 22.12 -17.27
C SER A 234 12.43 23.35 -17.72
N ASP A 235 12.66 23.85 -18.93
CA ASP A 235 11.93 24.98 -19.53
C ASP A 235 10.46 24.62 -19.90
N VAL A 236 9.91 23.59 -19.24
CA VAL A 236 8.56 23.08 -19.43
C VAL A 236 7.61 24.04 -18.75
N GLN A 237 7.21 25.07 -19.50
CA GLN A 237 6.16 25.99 -19.09
C GLN A 237 4.89 25.18 -18.79
N CYS A 238 4.59 25.04 -17.50
CA CYS A 238 3.28 24.63 -17.04
C CYS A 238 2.29 25.72 -17.47
N THR A 239 1.70 25.57 -18.66
CA THR A 239 0.58 26.40 -19.10
C THR A 239 -0.60 26.08 -18.19
N SER A 240 -0.69 26.79 -17.05
CA SER A 240 -1.92 26.79 -16.25
C SER A 240 -3.03 27.32 -17.14
N GLY A 241 -4.04 26.48 -17.39
CA GLY A 241 -5.24 26.89 -18.10
C GLY A 241 -5.95 27.97 -17.31
N LYS A 242 -5.67 29.25 -17.60
CA LYS A 242 -6.53 30.35 -17.18
C LYS A 242 -7.86 30.19 -17.91
N SER A 243 -8.90 29.88 -17.15
CA SER A 243 -10.29 29.96 -17.59
C SER A 243 -10.55 31.36 -18.16
N GLN A 244 -10.73 31.45 -19.48
CA GLN A 244 -11.17 32.67 -20.13
C GLN A 244 -12.60 32.96 -19.68
N LYS A 245 -12.77 34.00 -18.85
CA LYS A 245 -14.07 34.61 -18.58
C LYS A 245 -14.39 35.52 -19.76
N SER A 246 -15.37 35.14 -20.57
CA SER A 246 -15.98 36.00 -21.59
C SER A 246 -16.64 37.22 -20.92
N PRO A 247 -16.48 38.46 -21.43
CA PRO A 247 -17.22 39.60 -20.93
C PRO A 247 -18.67 39.54 -21.44
N SER A 248 -19.62 39.68 -20.51
CA SER A 248 -21.05 39.87 -20.80
C SER A 248 -21.28 41.19 -21.55
N PRO A 249 -22.20 41.24 -22.52
CA PRO A 249 -22.51 42.48 -23.24
C PRO A 249 -23.32 43.42 -22.34
N SER A 250 -22.89 44.67 -22.27
CA SER A 250 -23.66 45.77 -21.67
C SER A 250 -24.83 46.12 -22.60
N THR A 251 -26.05 45.92 -22.12
CA THR A 251 -27.28 46.41 -22.74
C THR A 251 -27.48 47.88 -22.37
N ILE A 252 -27.70 48.73 -23.39
CA ILE A 252 -28.65 49.86 -23.30
C ILE A 252 -30.01 49.28 -23.65
#